data_AF-A0A0K0D809-F1
#
_entry.id   AF-A0A0K0D809-F1
#
_cell.length_a   1.000
_cell.length_b   1.000
_cell.length_c   1.000
_cell.angle_alpha   90.00
_cell.angle_beta   90.00
_cell.angle_gamma   90.00
#
_symmetry.space_group_name_H-M   'P 1'
#
loop_
_entity.id
_entity.type
_entity.pdbx_description
1 polymer ?
#
loop_
_entity_poly.entity_id
_entity_poly.type
_entity_poly.pdbx_seq_one_letter_code
_entity_poly.pdbx_strand_id
1 'polypeptide(L)'
;MLKRPITKLKDLYHADEHFLKFFESNRESVDRSFFFFMADHGPHADLIRETRLGMYENLNPFLMVTIPSQYRNTSIHHQLYHKANELMTNFDLHATIVDILKEIESGQLLSDLQRFFQLQPTTRFSDTSYRDLMPLSKGSSLFREWRGARNCRTLPIPSAYCICHYNDTTVNDEVLMEKLGKFFAEQVNQILYDNGVADKCQKYKYFAVGEL
;
A
#
# COMPACT_ATOMS: atom_id res chain seq x y z
N MET A 1 -13.48 -31.04 -19.91
CA MET A 1 -13.86 -29.92 -20.79
C MET A 1 -15.19 -29.33 -20.33
N LEU A 2 -15.16 -28.18 -19.67
CA LEU A 2 -16.29 -27.25 -19.62
C LEU A 2 -15.67 -25.84 -19.72
N LYS A 3 -15.46 -25.38 -20.96
CA LYS A 3 -15.20 -23.97 -21.22
C LYS A 3 -16.51 -23.24 -20.90
N ARG A 4 -16.65 -22.76 -19.66
CA ARG A 4 -17.70 -21.78 -19.35
C ARG A 4 -17.41 -20.55 -20.20
N PRO A 5 -18.33 -20.10 -21.07
CA PRO A 5 -18.12 -18.92 -21.88
C PRO A 5 -18.00 -17.72 -20.94
N ILE A 6 -16.94 -16.92 -21.12
CA ILE A 6 -16.73 -15.66 -20.41
C ILE A 6 -17.91 -14.76 -20.73
N THR A 7 -18.89 -14.68 -19.83
CA THR A 7 -20.02 -13.78 -19.94
C THR A 7 -19.54 -12.35 -19.69
N LYS A 8 -19.10 -11.72 -20.77
CA LYS A 8 -19.05 -10.27 -21.07
C LYS A 8 -18.67 -9.33 -19.90
N LEU A 9 -17.44 -8.82 -19.96
CA LEU A 9 -16.90 -7.61 -19.31
C LEU A 9 -17.67 -6.30 -19.64
N LYS A 10 -18.95 -6.38 -19.98
CA LYS A 10 -19.72 -5.29 -20.60
C LYS A 10 -19.81 -4.03 -19.75
N ASP A 11 -19.69 -4.16 -18.43
CA ASP A 11 -19.82 -3.04 -17.50
C ASP A 11 -18.48 -2.60 -16.91
N LEU A 12 -17.32 -3.10 -17.39
CA LEU A 12 -16.03 -2.65 -16.85
C LEU A 12 -15.79 -1.15 -17.06
N TYR A 13 -16.26 -0.61 -18.19
CA TYR A 13 -16.02 0.76 -18.63
C TYR A 13 -17.23 1.68 -18.44
N HIS A 14 -18.20 1.29 -17.60
CA HIS A 14 -19.45 2.06 -17.43
C HIS A 14 -19.22 3.48 -16.86
N ALA A 15 -18.08 3.71 -16.20
CA ALA A 15 -17.70 4.99 -15.63
C ALA A 15 -16.72 5.80 -16.51
N ASP A 16 -16.22 5.23 -17.62
CA ASP A 16 -15.18 5.88 -18.45
C ASP A 16 -15.65 7.23 -19.00
N GLU A 17 -16.88 7.32 -19.51
CA GLU A 17 -17.43 8.59 -19.98
C GLU A 17 -17.58 9.63 -18.86
N HIS A 18 -17.89 9.19 -17.63
CA HIS A 18 -17.98 10.09 -16.49
C HIS A 18 -16.60 10.63 -16.10
N PHE A 19 -15.58 9.76 -16.07
CA PHE A 19 -14.21 10.19 -15.81
C PHE A 19 -13.67 11.10 -16.91
N LEU A 20 -13.90 10.77 -18.18
CA LEU A 20 -13.51 11.62 -19.31
C LEU A 20 -14.11 13.03 -19.16
N LYS A 21 -15.43 13.13 -18.96
CA LYS A 21 -16.12 14.42 -18.74
C LYS A 21 -15.56 15.18 -17.54
N PHE A 22 -15.26 14.47 -16.45
CA PHE A 22 -14.61 15.08 -15.27
C PHE A 22 -13.24 15.68 -15.63
N PHE A 23 -12.38 14.92 -16.30
CA PHE A 23 -11.03 15.39 -16.66
C PHE A 23 -11.05 16.51 -17.70
N GLU A 24 -11.96 16.47 -18.68
CA GLU A 24 -12.13 17.55 -19.66
C GLU A 24 -12.61 18.83 -18.96
N SER A 25 -13.62 18.73 -18.11
CA SER A 25 -14.21 19.89 -17.42
C SER A 25 -13.28 20.50 -16.37
N ASN A 26 -12.37 19.71 -15.79
CA ASN A 26 -11.47 20.13 -14.72
C ASN A 26 -10.00 20.24 -15.17
N ARG A 27 -9.74 20.25 -16.49
CA ARG A 27 -8.38 20.16 -17.06
C ARG A 27 -7.41 21.16 -16.44
N GLU A 28 -7.78 22.44 -16.33
CA GLU A 28 -6.92 23.48 -15.77
C GLU A 28 -6.66 23.33 -14.26
N SER A 29 -7.63 22.80 -13.52
CA SER A 29 -7.48 22.52 -12.09
C SER A 29 -6.54 21.34 -11.90
N VAL A 30 -6.78 20.23 -12.61
CA VAL A 30 -5.92 19.04 -12.57
C VAL A 30 -4.49 19.39 -13.00
N ASP A 31 -4.30 20.21 -14.04
CA ASP A 31 -2.97 20.60 -14.51
C ASP A 31 -2.16 21.43 -13.50
N ARG A 32 -2.83 22.11 -12.58
CA ARG A 32 -2.19 22.95 -11.53
C ARG A 32 -2.17 22.28 -10.15
N SER A 33 -2.61 21.03 -10.03
CA SER A 33 -2.75 20.32 -8.75
C SER A 33 -1.84 19.11 -8.66
N PHE A 34 -1.44 18.78 -7.42
CA PHE A 34 -1.07 17.41 -7.08
C PHE A 34 -2.35 16.60 -7.03
N PHE A 35 -2.60 15.81 -8.06
CA PHE A 35 -3.85 15.10 -8.27
C PHE A 35 -3.64 13.61 -8.05
N PHE A 36 -4.40 13.04 -7.12
CA PHE A 36 -4.37 11.62 -6.77
C PHE A 36 -5.72 11.01 -7.16
N PHE A 37 -5.68 10.01 -8.03
CA PHE A 37 -6.84 9.21 -8.41
C PHE A 37 -6.61 7.79 -7.94
N MET A 38 -7.52 7.28 -7.10
CA MET A 38 -7.28 6.03 -6.40
C MET A 38 -8.55 5.21 -6.26
N ALA A 39 -8.36 3.90 -6.16
CA ALA A 39 -9.37 2.96 -5.68
C ALA A 39 -8.85 2.30 -4.40
N ASP A 40 -9.74 1.96 -3.49
CA ASP A 40 -9.43 1.28 -2.23
C ASP A 40 -9.03 -0.19 -2.43
N HIS A 41 -9.50 -0.80 -3.52
CA HIS A 41 -9.20 -2.18 -3.91
C HIS A 41 -9.13 -2.32 -5.43
N GLY A 42 -8.63 -3.46 -5.92
CA GLY A 42 -8.64 -3.79 -7.35
C GLY A 42 -9.96 -4.45 -7.78
N PRO A 43 -10.02 -5.08 -8.97
CA PRO A 43 -11.28 -5.58 -9.51
C PRO A 43 -11.95 -6.64 -8.64
N HIS A 44 -13.14 -6.32 -8.14
CA HIS A 44 -13.97 -7.24 -7.34
C HIS A 44 -15.06 -7.96 -8.16
N ALA A 45 -15.08 -7.76 -9.48
CA ALA A 45 -16.15 -8.26 -10.34
C ALA A 45 -16.09 -9.79 -10.52
N ASP A 46 -17.18 -10.47 -10.12
CA ASP A 46 -17.52 -11.88 -10.35
C ASP A 46 -16.34 -12.78 -10.76
N LEU A 47 -16.28 -13.14 -12.04
CA LEU A 47 -15.34 -14.11 -12.60
C LEU A 47 -13.87 -13.69 -12.48
N ILE A 48 -13.57 -12.40 -12.34
CA ILE A 48 -12.20 -11.93 -12.15
C ILE A 48 -11.69 -12.40 -10.79
N ARG A 49 -12.51 -12.25 -9.75
CA ARG A 49 -12.19 -12.64 -8.37
C ARG A 49 -11.96 -14.14 -8.21
N GLU A 50 -12.54 -14.97 -9.08
CA GLU A 50 -12.36 -16.43 -9.05
C GLU A 50 -10.99 -16.89 -9.58
N THR A 51 -10.28 -16.03 -10.32
CA THR A 51 -8.94 -16.35 -10.81
C THR A 51 -7.89 -16.14 -9.72
N ARG A 52 -6.82 -16.93 -9.73
CA ARG A 52 -5.68 -16.76 -8.81
C ARG A 52 -5.15 -15.31 -8.84
N LEU A 53 -4.98 -14.75 -10.03
CA LEU A 53 -4.51 -13.36 -10.19
C LEU A 53 -5.52 -12.36 -9.64
N GLY A 54 -6.81 -12.51 -9.95
CA GLY A 54 -7.84 -11.58 -9.47
C GLY A 54 -8.06 -11.62 -7.96
N MET A 55 -7.81 -12.74 -7.29
CA MET A 55 -7.77 -12.77 -5.81
C MET A 55 -6.65 -11.88 -5.25
N TYR A 56 -5.49 -11.83 -5.91
CA TYR A 56 -4.40 -10.93 -5.52
C TYR A 56 -4.71 -9.48 -5.87
N GLU A 57 -5.15 -9.22 -7.11
CA GLU A 57 -5.47 -7.86 -7.56
C GLU A 57 -6.63 -7.24 -6.77
N ASN A 58 -7.59 -8.03 -6.30
CA ASN A 58 -8.64 -7.55 -5.40
C ASN A 58 -8.08 -6.94 -4.10
N LEU A 59 -6.89 -7.36 -3.64
CA LEU A 59 -6.23 -6.77 -2.47
C LEU A 59 -5.21 -5.68 -2.85
N ASN A 60 -5.10 -5.35 -4.13
CA ASN A 60 -4.15 -4.38 -4.67
C ASN A 60 -4.89 -3.08 -5.06
N PRO A 61 -4.80 -2.01 -4.25
CA PRO A 61 -5.45 -0.74 -4.56
C PRO A 61 -4.87 -0.11 -5.83
N PHE A 62 -5.71 0.60 -6.59
CA PHE A 62 -5.24 1.37 -7.74
C PHE A 62 -4.79 2.77 -7.33
N LEU A 63 -3.72 3.27 -7.96
CA LEU A 63 -3.25 4.63 -7.79
C LEU A 63 -2.73 5.20 -9.11
N MET A 64 -3.21 6.40 -9.45
CA MET A 64 -2.63 7.28 -10.45
C MET A 64 -2.32 8.63 -9.80
N VAL A 65 -1.11 9.13 -10.02
CA VAL A 65 -0.68 10.44 -9.53
C VAL A 65 -0.24 11.31 -10.69
N THR A 66 -0.76 12.53 -10.72
CA THR A 66 -0.27 13.61 -11.60
C THR A 66 0.18 14.78 -10.73
N ILE A 67 1.22 15.48 -11.17
CA ILE A 67 1.73 16.67 -10.48
C ILE A 67 1.48 17.92 -11.33
N PRO A 68 1.49 19.13 -10.70
CA PRO A 68 1.33 20.37 -11.42
C PRO A 68 2.30 20.47 -12.60
N SER A 69 1.84 20.99 -13.74
CA SER A 69 2.62 21.05 -14.98
C SER A 69 3.98 21.73 -14.83
N GLN A 70 4.06 22.78 -14.01
CA GLN A 70 5.31 23.47 -13.66
C GLN A 70 6.36 22.59 -12.98
N TYR A 71 5.96 21.45 -12.40
CA TYR A 71 6.87 20.49 -11.76
C TYR A 71 7.11 19.24 -12.61
N ARG A 72 6.46 19.09 -13.76
CA ARG A 72 6.77 17.99 -14.69
C ARG A 72 8.20 18.14 -15.20
N ASN A 73 8.89 17.01 -15.34
CA ASN A 73 10.31 16.89 -15.71
C ASN A 73 11.31 17.52 -14.70
N THR A 74 10.86 17.82 -13.48
CA THR A 74 11.76 18.22 -12.38
C THR A 74 12.22 17.00 -11.58
N SER A 75 13.10 17.23 -10.58
CA SER A 75 13.64 16.19 -9.70
C SER A 75 12.53 15.40 -8.98
N ILE A 76 11.47 16.07 -8.49
CA ILE A 76 10.36 15.39 -7.82
C ILE A 76 9.51 14.56 -8.79
N HIS A 77 9.42 14.95 -10.07
CA HIS A 77 8.74 14.17 -11.10
C HIS A 77 9.50 12.88 -11.37
N HIS A 78 10.83 12.95 -11.50
CA HIS A 78 11.66 11.77 -11.68
C HIS A 78 11.56 10.83 -10.47
N GLN A 79 11.57 11.34 -9.24
CA GLN A 79 11.33 10.53 -8.04
C GLN A 79 9.99 9.79 -8.10
N LEU A 80 8.90 10.49 -8.44
CA LEU A 80 7.58 9.86 -8.57
C LEU A 80 7.58 8.78 -9.67
N TYR A 81 8.13 9.08 -10.84
CA TYR A 81 8.18 8.17 -11.98
C TYR A 81 8.94 6.88 -11.66
N HIS A 82 10.09 6.98 -10.98
CA HIS A 82 10.87 5.81 -10.59
C HIS A 82 10.14 4.90 -9.58
N LYS A 83 9.17 5.42 -8.83
CA LYS A 83 8.40 4.66 -7.83
C LYS A 83 7.17 3.95 -8.39
N ALA A 84 6.83 4.18 -9.67
CA ALA A 84 5.65 3.59 -10.29
C ALA A 84 5.65 2.05 -10.31
N ASN A 85 6.84 1.42 -10.21
CA ASN A 85 7.00 -0.04 -10.20
C ASN A 85 7.51 -0.57 -8.85
N GLU A 86 7.40 0.22 -7.78
CA GLU A 86 7.89 -0.14 -6.45
C GLU A 86 6.75 -0.48 -5.49
N LEU A 87 7.04 -1.33 -4.49
CA LEU A 87 6.06 -1.67 -3.45
C LEU A 87 5.78 -0.45 -2.57
N MET A 88 4.53 0.00 -2.57
CA MET A 88 4.05 1.18 -1.84
C MET A 88 2.93 0.83 -0.87
N THR A 89 2.69 1.72 0.09
CA THR A 89 1.61 1.62 1.07
C THR A 89 0.82 2.93 1.10
N ASN A 90 -0.40 2.88 1.64
CA ASN A 90 -1.16 4.10 1.94
C ASN A 90 -0.45 5.04 2.93
N PHE A 91 0.51 4.55 3.73
CA PHE A 91 1.33 5.41 4.57
C PHE A 91 2.29 6.29 3.75
N ASP A 92 2.79 5.80 2.60
CA ASP A 92 3.61 6.61 1.70
C ASP A 92 2.78 7.71 1.03
N LEU A 93 1.51 7.42 0.71
CA LEU A 93 0.56 8.44 0.25
C LEU A 93 0.29 9.49 1.32
N HIS A 94 0.01 9.06 2.55
CA HIS A 94 -0.15 9.97 3.67
C HIS A 94 1.11 10.84 3.88
N ALA A 95 2.30 10.23 3.85
CA ALA A 95 3.58 10.95 3.92
C ALA A 95 3.75 11.96 2.79
N THR A 96 3.36 11.58 1.56
CA THR A 96 3.41 12.47 0.39
C THR A 96 2.47 13.65 0.55
N ILE A 97 1.24 13.42 1.03
CA ILE A 97 0.27 14.48 1.31
C ILE A 97 0.84 15.43 2.35
N VAL A 98 1.33 14.92 3.49
CA VAL A 98 1.99 15.75 4.52
C VAL A 98 3.14 16.57 3.92
N ASP A 99 3.96 15.97 3.06
CA ASP A 99 5.12 16.61 2.45
C ASP A 99 4.76 17.73 1.45
N ILE A 100 3.57 17.68 0.82
CA ILE A 100 3.09 18.75 -0.09
C ILE A 100 2.27 19.84 0.60
N LEU A 101 1.79 19.61 1.82
CA LEU A 101 0.98 20.61 2.51
C LEU A 101 1.79 21.89 2.71
N LYS A 102 1.28 22.97 2.12
CA LYS A 102 1.68 24.35 2.42
C LYS A 102 1.06 24.75 3.75
N GLU A 103 1.71 25.65 4.51
CA GLU A 103 1.13 26.31 5.68
C GLU A 103 -0.35 26.59 5.44
N ILE A 104 -1.22 25.73 5.99
CA ILE A 104 -2.63 26.05 6.06
C ILE A 104 -2.68 27.07 7.20
N GLU A 105 -3.40 28.18 7.01
CA GLU A 105 -3.65 29.25 7.99
C GLU A 105 -4.24 28.75 9.34
N SER A 106 -4.36 27.43 9.51
CA SER A 106 -4.73 26.69 10.71
C SER A 106 -3.59 26.64 11.74
N GLY A 107 -3.20 27.80 12.26
CA GLY A 107 -2.49 27.94 13.53
C GLY A 107 -0.97 27.72 13.51
N GLN A 108 -0.32 28.37 14.48
CA GLN A 108 1.14 28.46 14.69
C GLN A 108 1.87 27.09 14.73
N LEU A 109 1.15 26.02 15.06
CA LEU A 109 1.72 24.67 15.17
C LEU A 109 2.12 24.07 13.81
N LEU A 110 1.34 24.30 12.75
CA LEU A 110 1.66 23.75 11.41
C LEU A 110 2.84 24.48 10.75
N SER A 111 2.99 25.79 10.99
CA SER A 111 4.15 26.55 10.50
C SER A 111 5.45 26.09 11.17
N ASP A 112 5.42 25.79 12.47
CA ASP A 112 6.58 25.29 13.20
C ASP A 112 6.97 23.88 12.73
N LEU A 113 5.99 23.00 12.52
CA LEU A 113 6.22 21.67 11.95
C LEU A 113 6.80 21.75 10.54
N GLN A 114 6.23 22.59 9.66
CA GLN A 114 6.73 22.72 8.29
C GLN A 114 8.18 23.20 8.24
N ARG A 115 8.57 24.14 9.12
CA ARG A 115 9.95 24.59 9.26
C ARG A 115 10.86 23.51 9.84
N PHE A 116 10.42 22.81 10.88
CA PHE A 116 11.22 21.75 11.51
C PHE A 116 11.49 20.58 10.56
N PHE A 117 10.50 20.17 9.77
CA PHE A 117 10.60 19.02 8.87
C PHE A 117 11.10 19.36 7.45
N GLN A 118 11.24 20.65 7.09
CA GLN A 118 11.65 21.11 5.75
C GLN A 118 10.82 20.46 4.62
N LEU A 119 9.50 20.62 4.68
CA LEU A 119 8.54 20.04 3.70
C LEU A 119 8.68 20.69 2.31
N GLN A 120 8.17 20.06 1.25
CA GLN A 120 8.39 20.49 -0.15
C GLN A 120 8.13 21.99 -0.43
N PRO A 121 7.08 22.65 0.11
CA PRO A 121 6.85 24.06 -0.17
C PRO A 121 8.02 24.97 0.25
N THR A 122 8.77 24.60 1.30
CA THR A 122 9.93 25.37 1.78
C THR A 122 11.10 25.38 0.80
N THR A 123 11.19 24.38 -0.06
CA THR A 123 12.23 24.23 -1.09
C THR A 123 11.68 24.45 -2.49
N ARG A 124 10.45 24.98 -2.62
CA ARG A 124 9.74 25.13 -3.90
C ARG A 124 9.66 23.82 -4.69
N PHE A 125 9.45 22.71 -3.98
CA PHE A 125 9.27 21.38 -4.55
C PHE A 125 10.49 20.88 -5.35
N SER A 126 11.71 21.15 -4.88
CA SER A 126 12.94 20.67 -5.50
C SER A 126 13.72 19.64 -4.66
N ASP A 127 13.40 19.51 -3.37
CA ASP A 127 14.15 18.66 -2.44
C ASP A 127 13.72 17.20 -2.52
N THR A 128 14.57 16.39 -3.12
CA THR A 128 14.37 14.94 -3.22
C THR A 128 15.17 14.15 -2.20
N SER A 129 15.85 14.80 -1.26
CA SER A 129 16.65 14.11 -0.25
C SER A 129 15.77 13.26 0.66
N TYR A 130 16.34 12.14 1.14
CA TYR A 130 15.68 11.31 2.15
C TYR A 130 15.23 12.15 3.35
N ARG A 131 14.00 11.91 3.79
CA ARG A 131 13.42 12.55 4.97
C ARG A 131 12.64 11.52 5.77
N ASP A 132 12.98 11.41 7.05
CA ASP A 132 12.12 10.76 8.02
C ASP A 132 11.02 11.73 8.44
N LEU A 133 9.76 11.32 8.24
CA LEU A 133 8.57 12.11 8.57
C LEU A 133 7.94 11.66 9.89
N MET A 134 8.57 10.75 10.63
CA MET A 134 8.12 10.43 11.99
C MET A 134 8.27 11.65 12.92
N PRO A 135 7.33 11.88 13.85
CA PRO A 135 6.15 11.05 14.12
C PRO A 135 4.91 11.39 13.27
N LEU A 136 4.99 12.35 12.34
CA LEU A 136 3.85 12.83 11.55
C LEU A 136 3.30 11.77 10.60
N SER A 137 4.17 10.98 9.98
CA SER A 137 3.78 9.90 9.09
C SER A 137 4.72 8.72 9.19
N LYS A 138 4.17 7.52 9.03
CA LYS A 138 4.92 6.24 9.04
C LYS A 138 5.46 5.82 7.67
N GLY A 139 5.10 6.54 6.61
CA GLY A 139 5.55 6.24 5.24
C GLY A 139 6.62 7.20 4.75
N SER A 140 7.04 7.00 3.51
CA SER A 140 8.04 7.82 2.84
C SER A 140 7.41 8.55 1.65
N SER A 141 7.57 9.88 1.59
CA SER A 141 7.03 10.71 0.49
C SER A 141 7.47 10.20 -0.89
N LEU A 142 6.54 10.20 -1.85
CA LEU A 142 6.80 9.83 -3.24
C LEU A 142 7.72 10.83 -3.97
N PHE A 143 7.90 12.04 -3.42
CA PHE A 143 8.76 13.07 -3.99
C PHE A 143 10.20 13.02 -3.46
N ARG A 144 10.50 12.07 -2.57
CA ARG A 144 11.80 11.95 -1.89
C ARG A 144 12.45 10.60 -2.14
N GLU A 145 13.76 10.54 -1.94
CA GLU A 145 14.53 9.31 -1.89
C GLU A 145 13.93 8.35 -0.84
N TRP A 146 13.80 7.07 -1.22
CA TRP A 146 13.44 5.99 -0.29
C TRP A 146 14.71 5.24 0.13
N ARG A 147 14.77 4.79 1.39
CA ARG A 147 15.90 4.03 1.93
C ARG A 147 15.45 2.65 2.43
N GLY A 148 16.34 1.68 2.28
CA GLY A 148 16.12 0.31 2.75
C GLY A 148 15.32 -0.55 1.77
N ALA A 149 15.33 -1.86 2.02
CA ALA A 149 14.52 -2.80 1.26
C ALA A 149 13.03 -2.58 1.54
N ARG A 150 12.20 -2.69 0.51
CA ARG A 150 10.73 -2.53 0.60
C ARG A 150 10.05 -3.87 0.35
N ASN A 151 9.56 -4.49 1.41
CA ASN A 151 8.82 -5.75 1.39
C ASN A 151 7.88 -5.81 2.60
N CYS A 152 7.04 -6.84 2.70
CA CYS A 152 6.08 -6.96 3.80
C CYS A 152 6.70 -7.13 5.21
N ARG A 153 8.02 -7.35 5.32
CA ARG A 153 8.72 -7.39 6.61
C ARG A 153 9.21 -6.02 7.05
N THR A 154 9.49 -5.13 6.10
CA THR A 154 10.06 -3.79 6.36
C THR A 154 9.03 -2.68 6.30
N LEU A 155 7.95 -2.88 5.53
CA LEU A 155 6.84 -1.95 5.43
C LEU A 155 5.71 -2.35 6.40
N PRO A 156 4.89 -1.37 6.87
CA PRO A 156 3.76 -1.62 7.76
C PRO A 156 2.57 -2.25 7.02
N ILE A 157 2.81 -3.35 6.31
CA ILE A 157 1.81 -4.16 5.60
C ILE A 157 1.51 -5.37 6.48
N PRO A 158 0.28 -5.51 7.02
CA PRO A 158 -0.08 -6.70 7.77
C PRO A 158 0.09 -7.96 6.91
N SER A 159 0.51 -9.07 7.50
CA SER A 159 0.80 -10.32 6.77
C SER A 159 -0.39 -10.80 5.93
N ALA A 160 -1.62 -10.62 6.42
CA ALA A 160 -2.85 -10.97 5.70
C ALA A 160 -3.08 -10.15 4.41
N TYR A 161 -2.46 -8.98 4.27
CA TYR A 161 -2.55 -8.11 3.09
C TYR A 161 -1.24 -8.09 2.28
N CYS A 162 -0.29 -8.96 2.60
CA CYS A 162 0.96 -9.04 1.89
C CYS A 162 0.77 -9.70 0.52
N ILE A 163 0.92 -8.93 -0.56
CA ILE A 163 0.89 -9.44 -1.93
C ILE A 163 2.24 -10.02 -2.40
N CYS A 164 3.30 -9.89 -1.60
CA CYS A 164 4.60 -10.47 -1.95
C CYS A 164 4.51 -12.00 -1.91
N HIS A 165 4.84 -12.65 -3.02
CA HIS A 165 4.94 -14.10 -3.09
C HIS A 165 6.18 -14.58 -2.37
N TYR A 166 6.01 -15.59 -1.53
CA TYR A 166 7.11 -16.37 -0.98
C TYR A 166 7.11 -17.73 -1.65
N ASN A 167 8.30 -18.28 -1.91
CA ASN A 167 8.39 -19.67 -2.30
C ASN A 167 7.90 -20.52 -1.14
N ASP A 168 6.83 -21.27 -1.37
CA ASP A 168 6.35 -22.29 -0.46
C ASP A 168 6.82 -23.67 -0.94
N THR A 169 6.80 -24.63 -0.02
CA THR A 169 7.07 -26.03 -0.33
C THR A 169 5.92 -26.83 0.24
N THR A 170 5.21 -27.54 -0.62
CA THR A 170 4.14 -28.43 -0.18
C THR A 170 4.76 -29.60 0.60
N VAL A 171 4.35 -29.76 1.86
CA VAL A 171 4.76 -30.88 2.72
C VAL A 171 3.66 -31.92 2.71
N ASN A 172 3.98 -33.11 2.18
CA ASN A 172 3.04 -34.25 2.14
C ASN A 172 3.35 -35.32 3.20
N ASP A 173 4.49 -35.21 3.89
CA ASP A 173 4.88 -36.14 4.95
C ASP A 173 4.13 -35.79 6.23
N GLU A 174 3.23 -36.68 6.66
CA GLU A 174 2.36 -36.45 7.82
C GLU A 174 3.14 -36.22 9.12
N VAL A 175 4.25 -36.93 9.31
CA VAL A 175 5.11 -36.78 10.49
C VAL A 175 5.76 -35.40 10.51
N LEU A 176 6.20 -34.91 9.35
CA LEU A 176 6.77 -33.58 9.20
C LEU A 176 5.69 -32.51 9.39
N MET A 177 4.47 -32.70 8.85
CA MET A 177 3.36 -31.77 9.09
C MET A 177 3.03 -31.64 10.57
N GLU A 178 2.95 -32.75 11.30
CA GLU A 178 2.70 -32.75 12.74
C GLU A 178 3.81 -32.01 13.50
N LYS A 179 5.09 -32.28 13.17
CA LYS A 179 6.24 -31.60 13.77
C LYS A 179 6.19 -30.09 13.53
N LEU A 180 5.93 -29.67 12.29
CA LEU A 180 5.82 -28.26 11.92
C LEU A 180 4.65 -27.57 12.63
N GLY A 181 3.51 -28.24 12.71
CA GLY A 181 2.32 -27.72 13.39
C GLY A 181 2.54 -27.53 14.90
N LYS A 182 3.15 -28.51 15.57
CA LYS A 182 3.53 -28.41 16.99
C LYS A 182 4.54 -27.28 17.23
N PHE A 183 5.60 -27.24 16.42
CA PHE A 183 6.60 -26.18 16.48
C PHE A 183 5.96 -24.80 16.32
N PHE A 184 5.07 -24.61 15.34
CA PHE A 184 4.38 -23.35 15.14
C PHE A 184 3.54 -22.93 16.36
N ALA A 185 2.74 -23.85 16.91
CA ALA A 185 1.92 -23.57 18.09
C ALA A 185 2.79 -23.21 19.32
N GLU A 186 3.91 -23.91 19.52
CA GLU A 186 4.88 -23.62 20.59
C GLU A 186 5.49 -22.23 20.42
N GLN A 187 5.95 -21.87 19.23
CA GLN A 187 6.55 -20.55 18.95
C GLN A 187 5.55 -19.41 19.15
N VAL A 188 4.29 -19.57 18.71
CA VAL A 188 3.25 -18.56 18.95
C VAL A 188 3.01 -18.38 20.44
N ASN A 189 2.86 -19.46 21.20
CA ASN A 189 2.69 -19.39 22.65
C ASN A 189 3.88 -18.73 23.35
N GLN A 190 5.11 -19.02 22.90
CA GLN A 190 6.32 -18.40 23.45
C GLN A 190 6.32 -16.89 23.20
N ILE A 191 5.99 -16.44 21.98
CA ILE A 191 5.87 -15.00 21.66
C ILE A 191 4.81 -14.33 22.56
N LEU A 192 3.66 -14.96 22.77
CA LEU A 192 2.60 -14.42 23.64
C LEU A 192 3.07 -14.31 25.10
N TYR A 193 3.85 -15.28 25.58
CA TYR A 193 4.43 -15.27 26.92
C TYR A 193 5.47 -14.16 27.06
N ASP A 194 6.42 -14.07 26.13
CA ASP A 194 7.50 -13.09 26.15
C ASP A 194 7.00 -11.64 26.08
N ASN A 195 5.83 -11.43 25.44
CA ASN A 195 5.18 -10.12 25.35
C ASN A 195 4.17 -9.87 26.49
N GLY A 196 4.06 -10.76 27.49
CA GLY A 196 3.22 -10.56 28.68
C GLY A 196 1.72 -10.54 28.40
N VAL A 197 1.26 -11.24 27.35
CA VAL A 197 -0.16 -11.31 26.94
C VAL A 197 -0.72 -12.74 26.96
N ALA A 198 0.06 -13.72 27.41
CA ALA A 198 -0.33 -15.13 27.42
C ALA A 198 -1.58 -15.42 28.27
N ASP A 199 -1.84 -14.65 29.32
CA ASP A 199 -3.03 -14.76 30.18
C ASP A 199 -4.31 -14.20 29.52
N LYS A 200 -4.15 -13.38 28.47
CA LYS A 200 -5.25 -12.76 27.71
C LYS A 200 -5.57 -13.50 26.41
N CYS A 201 -4.73 -14.43 26.01
CA CYS A 201 -4.83 -15.13 24.74
C CYS A 201 -5.08 -16.63 24.93
N GLN A 202 -5.79 -17.26 24.00
CA GLN A 202 -5.96 -18.71 23.99
C GLN A 202 -4.61 -19.39 23.71
N LYS A 203 -4.27 -20.43 24.49
CA LYS A 203 -3.10 -21.26 24.24
C LYS A 203 -3.28 -22.06 22.95
N TYR A 204 -2.41 -21.82 21.97
CA TYR A 204 -2.43 -22.51 20.69
C TYR A 204 -1.96 -23.95 20.86
N LYS A 205 -2.63 -24.89 20.18
CA LYS A 205 -2.26 -26.30 20.11
C LYS A 205 -2.42 -26.77 18.67
N TYR A 206 -1.58 -27.71 18.24
CA TYR A 206 -1.78 -28.40 16.99
C TYR A 206 -2.88 -29.45 17.15
N PHE A 207 -3.82 -29.48 16.20
CA PHE A 207 -4.81 -30.54 16.03
C PHE A 207 -4.65 -31.09 14.62
N ALA A 208 -4.69 -32.42 14.46
CA ALA A 208 -4.60 -33.04 13.14
C ALA A 208 -5.80 -32.63 12.27
N VAL A 209 -5.61 -32.58 10.95
CA VAL A 209 -6.69 -32.24 10.00
C VAL A 209 -7.75 -33.35 10.06
N GLY A 210 -8.91 -33.07 10.65
CA GLY A 210 -10.02 -34.01 10.79
C GLY A 210 -10.68 -34.08 12.17
N GLU A 211 -10.12 -33.40 13.18
CA GLU A 211 -10.63 -33.39 14.56
C GLU A 211 -11.21 -32.02 14.96
N LEU A 212 -12.23 -31.54 14.22
CA LEU A 212 -13.12 -30.46 14.67
C LEU A 212 -14.52 -31.01 14.95
#